data_AF-A0A6I1JNS4-F1
#
_entry.id   AF-A0A6I1JNS4-F1
#
_cell.length_a   1.000
_cell.length_b   1.000
_cell.length_c   1.000
_cell.angle_alpha   90.00
_cell.angle_beta   90.00
_cell.angle_gamma   90.00
#
_symmetry.space_group_name_H-M   'P 1'
#
loop_
_entity.id
_entity.type
_entity.pdbx_description
1 polymer ?
#
loop_
_entity_poly.entity_id
_entity_poly.type
_entity_poly.pdbx_seq_one_letter_code
_entity_poly.pdbx_strand_id
1 'polypeptide(L)'
;MAPKSLVWSPPVLMISGLANQGLDALWEQILAFRTKTEASGDFASKRRAQGVKWMWTMLHERVAERLKRDPQLKARLPALEADVAAGRLAPMVAVEEIAAVLGI
;
A
#
# COMPACT_ATOMS: atom_id res chain seq x y z
N MET A 1 1.61 9.38 -21.79
CA MET A 1 1.05 9.13 -20.44
C MET A 1 -0.40 8.70 -20.63
N ALA A 2 -0.73 7.43 -20.39
CA ALA A 2 -2.10 6.93 -20.59
C ALA A 2 -3.01 7.38 -19.44
N PRO A 3 -4.31 7.65 -19.70
CA PRO A 3 -5.23 8.05 -18.64
C PRO A 3 -5.42 6.92 -17.63
N LYS A 4 -5.36 7.25 -16.32
CA LYS A 4 -5.57 6.29 -15.22
C LYS A 4 -7.00 5.71 -15.17
N SER A 5 -7.93 6.28 -15.94
CA SER A 5 -9.30 5.78 -16.10
C SER A 5 -9.77 6.13 -17.52
N LEU A 6 -10.44 5.18 -18.17
CA LEU A 6 -11.04 5.41 -19.49
C LEU A 6 -12.38 6.17 -19.41
N VAL A 7 -13.01 6.21 -18.23
CA VAL A 7 -14.36 6.77 -18.02
C VAL A 7 -14.38 8.08 -17.22
N TRP A 8 -13.21 8.52 -16.72
CA TRP A 8 -13.10 9.73 -15.93
C TRP A 8 -11.86 10.54 -16.30
N SER A 9 -12.09 11.83 -16.61
CA SER A 9 -11.04 12.85 -16.70
C SER A 9 -11.14 13.73 -15.45
N PRO A 10 -10.11 13.80 -14.60
CA PRO A 10 -10.14 14.62 -13.39
C PRO A 10 -10.31 16.12 -13.71
N PRO A 11 -11.38 16.79 -13.23
CA PRO A 11 -11.51 18.23 -13.36
C PRO A 11 -10.57 18.94 -12.37
N VAL A 12 -10.21 20.18 -12.68
CA VAL A 12 -9.49 21.09 -11.77
C VAL A 12 -10.47 22.16 -11.33
N LEU A 13 -10.62 22.35 -10.02
CA LEU A 13 -11.54 23.31 -9.41
C LEU A 13 -10.78 24.25 -8.47
N MET A 14 -11.25 25.49 -8.37
CA MET A 14 -10.78 26.46 -7.39
C MET A 14 -11.76 26.50 -6.20
N ILE A 15 -11.23 26.39 -4.98
CA ILE A 15 -12.03 26.36 -3.75
C ILE A 15 -11.39 27.24 -2.67
N SER A 16 -12.20 27.70 -1.71
CA SER A 16 -11.73 28.25 -0.44
C SER A 16 -12.43 27.53 0.70
N GLY A 17 -11.69 26.68 1.41
CA GLY A 17 -12.24 25.95 2.57
C GLY A 17 -12.62 26.87 3.72
N LEU A 18 -11.81 27.91 3.97
CA LEU A 18 -12.09 28.89 5.04
C LEU A 18 -13.33 29.74 4.73
N ALA A 19 -13.51 30.15 3.47
CA ALA A 19 -14.65 30.96 3.06
C ALA A 19 -15.89 30.13 2.67
N ASN A 20 -15.82 28.80 2.79
CA ASN A 20 -16.87 27.87 2.35
C ASN A 20 -17.28 28.06 0.88
N GLN A 21 -16.32 28.31 -0.01
CA GLN A 21 -16.57 28.56 -1.43
C GLN A 21 -16.12 27.38 -2.30
N GLY A 22 -16.97 26.99 -3.24
CA GLY A 22 -16.68 25.93 -4.22
C GLY A 22 -16.76 24.50 -3.68
N LEU A 23 -17.14 24.31 -2.41
CA LEU A 23 -17.28 22.98 -1.80
C LEU A 23 -18.48 22.20 -2.38
N ASP A 24 -19.58 22.86 -2.71
CA ASP A 24 -20.73 22.22 -3.36
C ASP A 24 -20.34 21.69 -4.75
N ALA A 25 -19.68 22.52 -5.56
CA ALA A 25 -19.19 22.13 -6.88
C ALA A 25 -18.16 20.99 -6.79
N LEU A 26 -17.30 20.98 -5.78
CA LEU A 26 -16.40 19.85 -5.50
C LEU A 26 -17.19 18.57 -5.22
N TRP A 27 -18.21 18.64 -4.37
CA TRP A 27 -19.03 17.48 -4.02
C TRP A 27 -19.80 16.93 -5.21
N GLU A 28 -20.34 17.80 -6.07
CA GLU A 28 -20.97 17.40 -7.34
C GLU A 28 -20.01 16.61 -8.24
N GLN A 29 -18.74 17.03 -8.35
CA GLN A 29 -17.75 16.27 -9.12
C GLN A 29 -17.43 14.91 -8.50
N ILE A 30 -17.42 14.79 -7.17
CA ILE A 30 -17.25 13.51 -6.47
C ILE A 30 -18.42 12.56 -6.78
N LEU A 31 -19.64 13.06 -6.75
CA LEU A 31 -20.83 12.28 -7.12
C LEU A 31 -20.78 11.86 -8.59
N ALA A 32 -20.43 12.78 -9.50
CA ALA A 32 -20.28 12.48 -10.92
C ALA A 32 -19.22 11.41 -11.19
N PHE A 33 -18.08 11.45 -10.49
CA PHE A 33 -17.06 10.40 -10.53
C PHE A 33 -17.62 9.05 -10.11
N ARG A 34 -18.33 9.02 -8.97
CA ARG A 34 -18.94 7.80 -8.44
C ARG A 34 -19.91 7.20 -9.44
N THR A 35 -20.87 7.98 -9.94
CA THR A 35 -21.87 7.51 -10.90
C THR A 35 -21.21 6.94 -12.17
N LYS A 36 -20.24 7.67 -12.76
CA LYS A 36 -19.57 7.22 -13.99
C LYS A 36 -18.76 5.93 -13.79
N THR A 37 -18.06 5.81 -12.67
CA THR A 37 -17.24 4.63 -12.37
C THR A 37 -18.03 3.43 -11.85
N GLU A 38 -19.19 3.66 -11.23
CA GLU A 38 -20.13 2.59 -10.89
C GLU A 38 -20.79 2.04 -12.17
N ALA A 39 -21.24 2.92 -13.08
CA ALA A 39 -21.84 2.53 -14.35
C ALA A 39 -20.88 1.72 -15.24
N SER A 40 -19.57 2.00 -15.18
CA SER A 40 -18.56 1.23 -15.93
C SER A 40 -18.09 -0.05 -15.21
N GLY A 41 -18.47 -0.25 -13.94
CA GLY A 41 -17.97 -1.34 -13.10
C GLY A 41 -16.55 -1.13 -12.54
N ASP A 42 -15.84 -0.07 -12.96
CA ASP A 42 -14.49 0.27 -12.49
C ASP A 42 -14.45 0.44 -10.98
N PHE A 43 -15.49 1.02 -10.39
CA PHE A 43 -15.57 1.30 -8.96
C PHE A 43 -15.50 0.02 -8.13
N ALA A 44 -16.30 -0.99 -8.48
CA ALA A 44 -16.32 -2.27 -7.78
C ALA A 44 -15.01 -3.05 -8.01
N SER A 45 -14.47 -3.02 -9.23
CA SER A 45 -13.20 -3.65 -9.57
C SER A 45 -12.04 -3.08 -8.75
N LYS A 46 -11.93 -1.74 -8.68
CA LYS A 46 -10.92 -1.04 -7.89
C LYS A 46 -11.02 -1.38 -6.41
N ARG A 47 -12.22 -1.43 -5.83
CA ARG A 47 -12.42 -1.82 -4.42
C ARG A 47 -11.97 -3.24 -4.13
N ARG A 48 -12.28 -4.20 -5.00
CA ARG A 48 -11.81 -5.59 -4.84
C ARG A 48 -10.29 -5.67 -4.87
N ALA A 49 -9.66 -5.02 -5.86
CA ALA A 49 -8.20 -4.96 -5.96
C ALA A 49 -7.56 -4.29 -4.73
N GLN A 50 -8.16 -3.21 -4.23
CA GLN A 50 -7.72 -2.57 -2.99
C GLN A 50 -7.87 -3.48 -1.78
N GLY A 51 -8.96 -4.26 -1.68
CA GLY A 51 -9.15 -5.24 -0.60
C GLY A 51 -8.03 -6.29 -0.59
N VAL A 52 -7.68 -6.85 -1.74
CA VAL A 52 -6.55 -7.79 -1.88
C VAL A 52 -5.23 -7.11 -1.51
N LYS A 53 -5.00 -5.87 -1.96
CA LYS A 53 -3.80 -5.12 -1.60
C LYS A 53 -3.71 -4.87 -0.09
N TRP A 54 -4.82 -4.52 0.55
CA TRP A 54 -4.88 -4.33 2.00
C TRP A 54 -4.62 -5.63 2.75
N MET A 55 -5.16 -6.76 2.29
CA MET A 55 -4.85 -8.08 2.85
C MET A 55 -3.34 -8.35 2.87
N TRP A 56 -2.65 -8.14 1.74
CA TRP A 56 -1.19 -8.31 1.66
C TRP A 56 -0.43 -7.32 2.54
N THR A 57 -0.91 -6.07 2.64
CA THR A 57 -0.30 -5.05 3.51
C THR A 57 -0.36 -5.50 4.97
N MET A 58 -1.53 -5.93 5.44
CA MET A 58 -1.72 -6.44 6.80
C MET A 58 -0.89 -7.69 7.06
N LEU A 59 -0.77 -8.60 6.08
CA LEU A 59 0.06 -9.80 6.22
C LEU A 59 1.54 -9.43 6.38
N HIS A 60 2.07 -8.55 5.52
CA HIS A 60 3.46 -8.11 5.59
C HIS A 60 3.76 -7.40 6.92
N GLU A 61 2.86 -6.52 7.36
CA GLU A 61 2.98 -5.86 8.67
C GLU A 61 3.01 -6.89 9.80
N ARG A 62 2.13 -7.90 9.75
CA ARG A 62 2.08 -8.97 10.77
C ARG A 62 3.35 -9.81 10.82
N VAL A 63 3.91 -10.17 9.65
CA VAL A 63 5.19 -10.91 9.56
C VAL A 63 6.34 -10.04 10.09
N ALA A 64 6.41 -8.77 9.67
CA ALA A 64 7.43 -7.83 10.13
C ALA A 64 7.35 -7.58 11.65
N GLU A 65 6.15 -7.51 12.22
CA GLU A 65 5.98 -7.43 13.67
C GLU A 65 6.46 -8.69 14.39
N ARG A 66 6.19 -9.88 13.84
CA ARG A 66 6.65 -11.15 14.42
C ARG A 66 8.17 -11.21 14.45
N LEU A 67 8.83 -10.83 13.35
CA LEU A 67 10.29 -10.73 13.27
C LEU A 67 10.88 -9.84 14.38
N LYS A 68 10.27 -8.69 14.64
CA LYS A 68 10.74 -7.73 15.67
C LYS A 68 10.49 -8.19 17.09
N ARG A 69 9.45 -9.00 17.32
CA ARG A 69 9.06 -9.50 18.65
C ARG A 69 9.79 -10.78 19.06
N ASP A 70 10.25 -11.58 18.10
CA ASP A 70 10.98 -12.81 18.38
C ASP A 70 12.35 -12.48 19.01
N PRO A 71 12.65 -12.95 20.24
CA PRO A 71 13.90 -12.61 20.93
C PRO A 71 15.16 -13.08 20.20
N GLN A 72 15.11 -14.23 19.51
CA GLN A 72 16.26 -14.77 18.78
C GLN A 72 16.55 -13.92 17.55
N LEU A 73 15.52 -13.60 16.76
CA LEU A 73 15.68 -12.74 15.59
C LEU A 73 16.02 -11.30 15.98
N LYS A 74 15.41 -10.75 17.03
CA LYS A 74 15.70 -9.39 17.50
C LYS A 74 17.20 -9.19 17.82
N ALA A 75 17.86 -10.22 18.36
CA ALA A 75 19.30 -10.19 18.62
C ALA A 75 20.13 -10.42 17.36
N ARG A 76 19.68 -11.28 16.44
CA ARG A 76 20.44 -11.72 15.27
C ARG A 76 20.31 -10.81 14.03
N LEU A 77 19.16 -10.15 13.85
CA LEU A 77 18.83 -9.35 12.68
C LEU A 77 19.83 -8.22 12.39
N PRO A 78 20.31 -7.44 13.39
CA PRO A 78 21.30 -6.39 13.13
C PRO A 78 22.62 -6.92 12.58
N ALA A 79 23.06 -8.09 13.04
CA ALA A 79 24.28 -8.74 12.54
C ALA A 79 24.09 -9.25 11.10
N LEU A 80 22.94 -9.85 10.81
CA LEU A 80 22.60 -10.30 9.44
C LEU A 80 22.56 -9.13 8.46
N GLU A 81 21.91 -8.02 8.83
CA GLU A 81 21.87 -6.81 7.99
C GLU A 81 23.27 -6.24 7.76
N ALA A 82 24.11 -6.19 8.78
CA ALA A 82 25.49 -5.72 8.67
C ALA A 82 26.37 -6.62 7.78
N ASP A 83 26.21 -7.94 7.87
CA ASP A 83 26.95 -8.90 7.05
C ASP A 83 26.52 -8.87 5.58
N VAL A 84 25.22 -8.68 5.31
CA VAL A 84 24.72 -8.48 3.95
C VAL A 84 25.20 -7.16 3.36
N ALA A 85 25.10 -6.05 4.12
CA ALA A 85 25.56 -4.75 3.66
C ALA A 85 27.07 -4.71 3.37
N ALA A 86 27.86 -5.48 4.13
CA ALA A 86 29.29 -5.61 3.92
C ALA A 86 29.69 -6.67 2.87
N GLY A 87 28.73 -7.35 2.25
CA GLY A 87 28.99 -8.39 1.25
C GLY A 87 29.60 -9.68 1.81
N ARG A 88 29.59 -9.88 3.14
CA ARG A 88 30.07 -11.10 3.81
C ARG A 88 29.05 -12.23 3.78
N LEU A 89 27.77 -11.88 3.64
CA LEU A 89 26.66 -12.82 3.56
C LEU A 89 25.78 -12.49 2.35
N ALA A 90 25.44 -13.50 1.55
CA ALA A 90 24.51 -13.30 0.45
C ALA A 90 23.09 -13.01 0.99
N PRO A 91 22.32 -12.08 0.40
CA PRO A 91 20.96 -11.76 0.85
C PRO A 91 20.06 -12.99 0.96
N MET A 92 20.16 -13.94 0.02
CA MET A 92 19.38 -15.18 0.05
C MET A 92 19.65 -16.02 1.30
N VAL A 93 20.92 -16.12 1.73
CA VAL A 93 21.28 -16.90 2.92
C VAL A 93 20.75 -16.25 4.19
N ALA A 94 20.79 -14.92 4.27
CA ALA A 94 20.18 -14.20 5.38
C ALA A 94 18.66 -14.41 5.45
N VAL A 95 17.98 -14.44 4.30
CA VAL A 95 16.53 -14.73 4.22
C VAL A 95 16.21 -16.15 4.68
N GLU A 96 16.99 -17.15 4.26
CA GLU A 96 16.80 -18.55 4.72
C GLU A 96 16.97 -18.69 6.23
N GLU A 97 17.98 -18.03 6.83
CA GLU A 97 18.16 -18.03 8.29
C GLU A 97 16.95 -17.39 9.01
N ILE A 98 16.44 -16.28 8.48
CA ILE A 98 15.26 -15.60 9.03
C ILE A 98 13.99 -16.46 8.88
N ALA A 99 13.79 -17.10 7.73
CA ALA A 99 12.65 -17.96 7.43
C ALA A 99 12.62 -19.19 8.35
N ALA A 100 13.78 -19.83 8.55
CA ALA A 100 13.92 -20.97 9.46
C ALA A 100 13.48 -20.65 10.89
N VAL A 101 13.86 -19.48 11.44
CA VAL A 101 13.44 -19.06 12.79
C VAL A 101 11.94 -18.71 12.84
N LEU A 102 11.38 -18.16 11.77
CA LEU A 102 9.95 -17.90 11.67
C LEU A 102 9.10 -19.17 11.49
N GLY A 103 9.72 -20.28 11.08
CA GLY A 103 9.04 -21.55 10.78
C GLY A 103 8.23 -21.48 9.49
N ILE A 104 8.72 -20.75 8.48
CA ILE A 104 8.15 -20.66 7.12
C ILE A 104 9.14 -21.13 6.07
#